data_AF-A0ABD7QVS4-F1
#
_entry.id   AF-A0ABD7QVS4-F1
#
_cell.length_a   1.000
_cell.length_b   1.000
_cell.length_c   1.000
_cell.angle_alpha   90.00
_cell.angle_beta   90.00
_cell.angle_gamma   90.00
#
_symmetry.space_group_name_H-M   'P 1'
#
loop_
_entity.id
_entity.type
_entity.pdbx_description
1 polymer ?
#
loop_
_entity_poly.entity_id
_entity_poly.type
_entity_poly.pdbx_seq_one_letter_code
_entity_poly.pdbx_strand_id
1 'polypeptide(L)'
;MKRLSPGQRWVIGLGAFALVCLVVGIIGLVVGVTNRYGCLSDGDVWPQERCLGDDSGIFWGSALGIIGLLHLGLTGLAGALVWTSTPAIAPGPAERPTPGAGATHRVFSYGTLRQPLVQESLFGGHVPTTPDTLPGWRLDWVAITDPEVVRTSGSDLHPILRRGAPDDVVEGVALTLGYEWQLRAVDDYEVADYQRIRVELTSGLSAWVYVAADEV
;
A
#
# COMPACT_ATOMS: atom_id res chain seq x y z
N MET A 1 4.44 5.63 12.67
CA MET A 1 2.96 5.58 12.68
C MET A 1 2.51 4.76 11.48
N LYS A 2 1.79 3.65 11.66
CA LYS A 2 1.33 2.82 10.53
C LYS A 2 0.30 3.62 9.72
N ARG A 3 0.54 3.79 8.41
CA ARG A 3 -0.41 4.45 7.51
C ARG A 3 -1.61 3.50 7.28
N LEU A 4 -2.82 4.01 7.44
CA LEU A 4 -4.06 3.26 7.17
C LEU A 4 -4.22 3.07 5.67
N SER A 5 -4.67 1.88 5.24
CA SER A 5 -5.00 1.61 3.84
C SER A 5 -6.20 2.45 3.39
N PRO A 6 -6.36 2.70 2.08
CA PRO A 6 -7.54 3.39 1.56
C PRO A 6 -8.85 2.76 2.04
N GLY A 7 -8.95 1.43 2.07
CA GLY A 7 -10.12 0.71 2.56
C GLY A 7 -10.40 0.93 4.06
N GLN A 8 -9.36 0.95 4.90
CA GLN A 8 -9.51 1.23 6.32
C GLN A 8 -10.02 2.66 6.58
N ARG A 9 -9.57 3.64 5.78
CA ARG A 9 -10.04 5.04 5.91
C ARG A 9 -11.52 5.18 5.54
N TRP A 10 -11.98 4.48 4.51
CA TRP A 10 -13.40 4.45 4.12
C TRP A 10 -14.29 3.79 5.17
N VAL A 11 -13.87 2.66 5.74
CA VAL A 11 -14.63 1.98 6.82
C VAL A 11 -14.79 2.88 8.04
N ILE A 12 -13.72 3.57 8.45
CA ILE A 12 -13.77 4.51 9.58
C ILE A 12 -14.73 5.67 9.28
N GLY A 13 -14.65 6.26 8.08
CA GLY A 13 -15.54 7.35 7.67
C GLY A 13 -17.01 6.94 7.67
N LEU A 14 -17.32 5.74 7.14
CA LEU A 14 -18.69 5.24 7.07
C LEU A 14 -19.23 4.85 8.45
N GLY A 15 -18.40 4.30 9.33
CA GLY A 15 -18.77 4.00 10.73
C GLY A 15 -19.06 5.27 11.54
N ALA A 16 -18.25 6.33 11.36
CA ALA A 16 -18.49 7.63 12.00
C ALA A 16 -19.82 8.26 11.54
N PHE A 17 -20.11 8.22 10.23
CA PHE A 17 -21.39 8.68 9.68
C PHE A 17 -22.59 7.90 10.26
N ALA A 18 -22.48 6.57 10.34
CA ALA A 18 -23.51 5.71 10.91
C ALA A 18 -23.82 6.05 12.39
N LEU A 19 -22.78 6.31 13.18
CA LEU A 19 -22.91 6.74 14.58
C LEU A 19 -23.64 8.09 14.69
N VAL A 20 -23.32 9.05 13.82
CA VAL A 20 -23.99 10.35 13.79
C VAL A 20 -25.48 10.18 13.46
N CYS A 21 -25.83 9.38 12.44
CA CYS A 21 -27.22 9.08 12.11
C CYS A 21 -27.97 8.43 13.27
N LEU A 22 -27.35 7.49 13.99
CA LEU A 22 -27.94 6.83 15.15
C LEU A 22 -28.24 7.85 16.27
N VAL A 23 -27.27 8.69 16.63
CA VAL A 23 -27.42 9.68 17.70
C VAL A 23 -28.50 10.70 17.36
N VAL A 24 -28.50 11.24 16.14
CA VAL A 24 -29.53 12.18 15.68
C VAL A 24 -30.92 11.53 15.67
N GLY A 25 -31.02 10.27 15.23
CA GLY A 25 -32.27 9.51 15.27
C GLY A 25 -32.82 9.32 16.67
N ILE A 26 -31.98 8.94 17.63
CA ILE A 26 -32.36 8.79 19.05
C ILE A 26 -32.85 10.13 19.62
N ILE A 27 -32.12 11.22 19.37
CA ILE A 27 -32.53 12.56 19.83
C ILE A 27 -33.89 12.94 19.25
N GLY A 28 -34.08 12.77 17.94
CA GLY A 28 -35.35 13.07 17.27
C GLY A 28 -36.52 12.25 17.82
N LEU A 29 -36.29 10.96 18.10
CA LEU A 29 -37.28 10.08 18.70
C LEU A 29 -37.64 10.52 20.12
N VAL A 30 -36.64 10.82 20.96
CA VAL A 30 -36.86 11.27 22.35
C VAL A 30 -37.63 12.58 22.36
N VAL A 31 -37.22 13.58 21.57
CA VAL A 31 -37.93 14.86 21.47
C VAL A 31 -39.36 14.67 20.95
N GLY A 32 -39.56 13.82 19.93
CA GLY A 32 -40.89 13.53 19.40
C GLY A 32 -41.81 12.86 20.44
N VAL A 33 -41.28 11.89 21.20
CA VAL A 33 -42.02 11.25 22.31
C VAL A 33 -42.33 12.28 23.41
N THR A 34 -41.36 13.08 23.82
CA THR A 34 -41.56 14.13 24.83
C THR A 34 -42.60 15.15 24.37
N ASN A 35 -42.61 15.58 23.11
CA ASN A 35 -43.62 16.49 22.59
C ASN A 35 -45.03 15.86 22.54
N ARG A 36 -45.12 14.56 22.25
CA ARG A 36 -46.40 13.83 22.22
C ARG A 36 -47.04 13.67 23.61
N TYR A 37 -46.23 13.60 24.67
CA TYR A 37 -46.68 13.36 26.05
C TYR A 37 -46.45 14.55 27.01
N GLY A 38 -45.84 15.64 26.56
CA GLY A 38 -45.31 16.71 27.40
C GLY A 38 -46.20 17.94 27.55
N CYS A 39 -47.47 17.89 27.16
CA CYS A 39 -48.40 18.99 27.47
C CYS A 39 -48.62 19.01 28.98
N LEU A 40 -48.06 20.01 29.67
CA LEU A 40 -48.38 20.27 31.06
C LEU A 40 -49.88 20.58 31.15
N SER A 41 -50.66 19.72 31.82
CA SER A 41 -51.95 20.13 32.38
C SER A 41 -51.66 20.91 33.67
N ASP A 42 -52.53 21.84 34.07
CA ASP A 42 -52.40 22.71 35.26
C ASP A 42 -52.33 21.98 36.62
N GLY A 43 -51.94 20.70 36.67
CA GLY A 43 -51.73 19.92 37.89
C GLY A 43 -50.51 18.99 37.80
N ASP A 44 -49.91 18.69 38.95
CA ASP A 44 -48.67 17.92 39.16
C ASP A 44 -48.74 16.42 38.76
N VAL A 45 -49.60 16.06 37.81
CA VAL A 45 -49.81 14.67 37.35
C VAL A 45 -49.41 14.56 35.88
N TRP A 46 -48.56 13.58 35.55
CA TRP A 46 -48.20 13.26 34.17
C TRP A 46 -49.46 13.00 33.32
N PRO A 47 -49.59 13.58 32.10
CA PRO A 47 -50.82 13.48 31.33
C PRO A 47 -51.13 12.03 30.94
N GLN A 48 -52.39 11.60 31.13
CA GLN A 48 -52.86 10.28 30.69
C GLN A 48 -53.45 10.27 29.27
N GLU A 49 -53.65 11.43 28.64
CA GLU A 49 -54.24 11.56 27.30
C GLU A 49 -53.22 12.01 26.25
N ARG A 50 -53.32 11.45 25.02
CA ARG A 50 -52.43 11.80 23.90
C ARG A 50 -52.76 13.22 23.40
N CYS A 51 -51.77 14.11 23.41
CA CYS A 51 -51.92 15.39 22.71
C CYS A 51 -51.89 15.19 21.19
N LEU A 52 -52.67 15.99 20.46
CA LEU A 52 -52.53 16.18 19.01
C LEU A 52 -51.25 17.00 18.73
N GLY A 53 -50.10 16.36 18.87
CA GLY A 53 -48.77 16.93 18.57
C GLY A 53 -48.24 16.47 17.20
N ASP A 54 -47.24 17.19 16.67
CA ASP A 54 -46.54 16.80 15.43
C ASP A 54 -45.70 15.53 15.66
N ASP A 55 -46.06 14.46 14.95
CA ASP A 55 -45.41 13.15 15.03
C ASP A 55 -44.18 13.02 14.14
N SER A 56 -43.83 14.07 13.39
CA SER A 56 -42.70 14.08 12.48
C SER A 56 -41.38 13.66 13.16
N GLY A 57 -41.16 14.07 14.41
CA GLY A 57 -39.98 13.70 15.20
C GLY A 57 -39.89 12.20 15.53
N ILE A 58 -41.04 11.55 15.78
CA ILE A 58 -41.10 10.10 16.03
C ILE A 58 -40.83 9.35 14.72
N PHE A 59 -41.46 9.78 13.63
CA PHE A 59 -41.30 9.13 12.32
C PHE A 59 -39.85 9.25 11.79
N TRP A 60 -39.34 10.48 11.70
CA TRP A 60 -37.99 10.73 11.18
C TRP A 60 -36.89 10.29 12.16
N GLY A 61 -37.12 10.42 13.47
CA GLY A 61 -36.20 9.91 14.49
C GLY A 61 -36.05 8.39 14.43
N SER A 62 -37.17 7.66 14.30
CA SER A 62 -37.15 6.19 14.12
C SER A 62 -36.47 5.78 12.82
N ALA A 63 -36.79 6.47 11.70
CA ALA A 63 -36.19 6.19 10.40
C ALA A 63 -34.66 6.38 10.42
N LEU A 64 -34.16 7.50 10.97
CA LEU A 64 -32.73 7.76 11.10
C LEU A 64 -32.05 6.78 12.07
N GLY A 65 -32.73 6.40 13.16
CA GLY A 65 -32.23 5.39 14.10
C GLY A 65 -32.05 4.02 13.45
N ILE A 66 -33.03 3.56 12.67
CA ILE A 66 -32.94 2.29 11.92
C ILE A 66 -31.81 2.34 10.87
N ILE A 67 -31.73 3.43 10.11
CA ILE A 67 -30.66 3.62 9.11
C ILE A 67 -29.28 3.59 9.78
N GLY A 68 -29.13 4.25 10.93
CA GLY A 68 -27.91 4.26 11.73
C GLY A 68 -27.52 2.86 12.23
N LEU A 69 -28.47 2.10 12.78
CA LEU A 69 -28.24 0.71 13.22
C LEU A 69 -27.84 -0.22 12.07
N LEU A 70 -28.53 -0.13 10.93
CA LEU A 70 -28.22 -0.93 9.75
C LEU A 70 -26.82 -0.61 9.21
N HIS A 71 -26.46 0.67 9.14
CA HIS A 71 -25.13 1.08 8.70
C HIS A 71 -24.05 0.68 9.71
N LEU A 72 -24.29 0.77 11.02
CA LEU A 72 -23.35 0.30 12.04
C LEU A 72 -23.11 -1.22 11.92
N GLY A 73 -24.16 -2.01 11.69
CA GLY A 73 -24.03 -3.45 11.45
C GLY A 73 -23.23 -3.77 10.19
N LEU A 74 -23.55 -3.10 9.08
CA LEU A 74 -22.87 -3.29 7.79
C LEU A 74 -21.40 -2.85 7.85
N THR A 75 -21.11 -1.70 8.47
CA THR A 75 -19.75 -1.16 8.62
C THR A 75 -18.92 -1.97 9.59
N GLY A 76 -19.50 -2.49 10.66
CA GLY A 76 -18.83 -3.42 11.56
C GLY A 76 -18.44 -4.72 10.85
N LEU A 77 -19.34 -5.29 10.03
CA LEU A 77 -19.07 -6.51 9.27
C LEU A 77 -18.05 -6.28 8.13
N ALA A 78 -18.16 -5.18 7.41
CA ALA A 78 -17.18 -4.76 6.40
C ALA A 78 -15.83 -4.44 7.04
N GLY A 79 -15.80 -3.81 8.21
CA GLY A 79 -14.59 -3.53 8.96
C GLY A 79 -13.89 -4.79 9.44
N ALA A 80 -14.66 -5.75 9.97
CA ALA A 80 -14.15 -7.07 10.32
C ALA A 80 -13.55 -7.76 9.09
N LEU A 81 -14.25 -7.77 7.95
CA LEU A 81 -13.76 -8.34 6.71
C LEU A 81 -12.49 -7.64 6.23
N VAL A 82 -12.45 -6.31 6.16
CA VAL A 82 -11.25 -5.56 5.73
C VAL A 82 -10.08 -5.85 6.64
N TRP A 83 -10.27 -5.87 7.96
CA TRP A 83 -9.21 -6.07 8.94
C TRP A 83 -8.70 -7.53 8.97
N THR A 84 -9.58 -8.52 8.78
CA THR A 84 -9.21 -9.94 8.68
C THR A 84 -8.69 -10.33 7.28
N SER A 85 -9.07 -9.59 6.24
CA SER A 85 -8.62 -9.82 4.85
C SER A 85 -7.34 -9.06 4.51
N THR A 86 -6.86 -8.15 5.36
CA THR A 86 -5.61 -7.41 5.11
C THR A 86 -4.38 -8.29 4.82
N PRO A 87 -4.19 -9.49 5.43
CA PRO A 87 -3.09 -10.36 5.03
C PRO A 87 -3.41 -11.21 3.78
N ALA A 88 -4.64 -11.17 3.25
CA ALA A 88 -5.14 -12.06 2.20
C ALA A 88 -5.38 -11.38 0.83
N ILE A 89 -5.29 -10.03 0.75
CA ILE A 89 -5.25 -9.28 -0.53
C ILE A 89 -3.80 -8.83 -0.84
N ALA A 90 -2.79 -9.48 -0.23
CA ALA A 90 -1.61 -9.73 -1.03
C ALA A 90 -2.10 -10.60 -2.20
N PRO A 91 -1.75 -10.33 -3.48
CA PRO A 91 -1.99 -11.31 -4.52
C PRO A 91 -1.46 -12.64 -3.98
N GLY A 92 -2.34 -13.64 -3.87
CA GLY A 92 -1.91 -14.98 -3.47
C GLY A 92 -0.70 -15.33 -4.33
N PRO A 93 0.37 -15.94 -3.77
CA PRO A 93 1.62 -16.12 -4.49
C PRO A 93 1.26 -16.68 -5.87
N ALA A 94 1.43 -15.84 -6.89
CA ALA A 94 1.11 -16.20 -8.26
C ALA A 94 1.72 -17.57 -8.44
N GLU A 95 0.89 -18.57 -8.77
CA GLU A 95 1.29 -19.96 -8.86
C GLU A 95 2.66 -19.98 -9.52
N ARG A 96 3.71 -20.24 -8.72
CA ARG A 96 5.08 -19.96 -9.15
C ARG A 96 5.23 -20.76 -10.42
N PRO A 97 5.45 -20.11 -11.59
CA PRO A 97 5.72 -20.86 -12.81
C PRO A 97 6.79 -21.87 -12.45
N THR A 98 6.67 -23.13 -12.87
CA THR A 98 7.80 -24.04 -12.71
C THR A 98 8.98 -23.40 -13.44
N PRO A 99 10.21 -23.36 -12.88
CA PRO A 99 11.35 -22.77 -13.58
C PRO A 99 11.41 -23.36 -14.98
N GLY A 100 11.13 -22.53 -15.98
CA GLY A 100 11.28 -22.94 -17.37
C GLY A 100 12.76 -23.26 -17.54
N ALA A 101 13.07 -24.53 -17.78
CA ALA A 101 14.42 -24.95 -18.08
C ALA A 101 14.85 -24.24 -19.38
N GLY A 102 15.55 -23.10 -19.27
CA GLY A 102 16.06 -22.40 -20.44
C GLY A 102 16.57 -20.97 -20.27
N ALA A 103 16.15 -20.19 -19.27
CA ALA A 103 16.57 -18.79 -19.18
C ALA A 103 16.83 -18.35 -17.74
N THR A 104 17.87 -18.91 -17.13
CA THR A 104 18.45 -18.32 -15.92
C THR A 104 19.08 -16.97 -16.28
N HIS A 105 18.52 -15.88 -15.77
CA HIS A 105 19.08 -14.55 -15.94
C HIS A 105 20.03 -14.25 -14.78
N ARG A 106 21.11 -13.52 -15.05
CA ARG A 106 21.98 -12.97 -14.00
C ARG A 106 21.89 -11.46 -14.04
N VAL A 107 21.75 -10.85 -12.87
CA VAL A 107 21.76 -9.39 -12.72
C VAL A 107 22.87 -9.03 -11.75
N PHE A 108 23.78 -8.15 -12.16
CA PHE A 108 24.79 -7.57 -11.29
C PHE A 108 24.21 -6.35 -10.57
N SER A 109 24.29 -6.35 -9.25
CA SER A 109 23.84 -5.25 -8.39
C SER A 109 25.00 -4.74 -7.53
N TYR A 110 25.17 -3.43 -7.56
CA TYR A 110 26.05 -2.66 -6.68
C TYR A 110 25.26 -1.84 -5.63
N GLY A 111 23.92 -1.81 -5.75
CA GLY A 111 23.02 -0.94 -4.98
C GLY A 111 22.16 -1.69 -3.95
N THR A 112 20.91 -1.24 -3.80
CA THR A 112 19.93 -1.72 -2.80
C THR A 112 19.38 -3.11 -3.10
N LEU A 113 19.44 -3.60 -4.33
CA LEU A 113 18.91 -4.91 -4.72
C LEU A 113 19.63 -6.09 -4.01
N ARG A 114 20.80 -5.87 -3.42
CA ARG A 114 21.48 -6.83 -2.52
C ARG A 114 20.84 -6.97 -1.14
N GLN A 115 19.92 -6.09 -0.76
CA GLN A 115 19.32 -6.07 0.57
C GLN A 115 18.18 -7.09 0.67
N PRO A 116 18.15 -7.93 1.73
CA PRO A 116 17.09 -8.91 1.99
C PRO A 116 15.66 -8.40 1.81
N LEU A 117 15.34 -7.27 2.45
CA LEU A 117 13.99 -6.70 2.43
C LEU A 117 13.55 -6.23 1.03
N VAL A 118 14.51 -5.76 0.22
CA VAL A 118 14.23 -5.36 -1.17
C VAL A 118 13.92 -6.59 -2.02
N GLN A 119 14.69 -7.67 -1.86
CA GLN A 119 14.43 -8.94 -2.55
C GLN A 119 13.10 -9.56 -2.11
N GLU A 120 12.78 -9.55 -0.82
CA GLU A 120 11.49 -10.01 -0.32
C GLU A 120 10.33 -9.21 -0.91
N SER A 121 10.45 -7.88 -0.99
CA SER A 121 9.44 -7.02 -1.59
C SER A 121 9.26 -7.23 -3.09
N LEU A 122 10.35 -7.48 -3.84
CA LEU A 122 10.33 -7.62 -5.29
C LEU A 122 10.00 -9.03 -5.77
N PHE A 123 10.54 -10.05 -5.09
CA PHE A 123 10.48 -11.45 -5.53
C PHE A 123 9.65 -12.35 -4.61
N GLY A 124 9.17 -11.85 -3.47
CA GLY A 124 8.51 -12.67 -2.45
C GLY A 124 9.47 -13.61 -1.70
N GLY A 125 10.78 -13.38 -1.82
CA GLY A 125 11.82 -14.17 -1.17
C GLY A 125 13.22 -13.83 -1.68
N HIS A 126 14.22 -14.54 -1.18
CA HIS A 126 15.62 -14.33 -1.56
C HIS A 126 15.97 -15.12 -2.83
N VAL A 127 16.86 -14.55 -3.64
CA VAL A 127 17.44 -15.24 -4.81
C VAL A 127 18.91 -15.58 -4.56
N PRO A 128 19.44 -16.65 -5.18
CA PRO A 128 20.87 -16.98 -5.06
C PRO A 128 21.72 -15.79 -5.49
N THR A 129 22.61 -15.37 -4.60
CA THR A 129 23.41 -14.16 -4.73
C THR A 129 24.87 -14.52 -4.48
N THR A 130 25.76 -14.19 -5.41
CA THR A 130 27.19 -14.48 -5.31
C THR A 130 27.98 -13.20 -5.44
N PRO A 131 28.94 -12.90 -4.54
CA PRO A 131 29.84 -11.76 -4.70
C PRO A 131 30.59 -11.83 -6.02
N ASP A 132 30.68 -10.70 -6.71
CA ASP A 132 31.42 -10.57 -7.98
C ASP A 132 31.83 -9.11 -8.18
N THR A 133 32.62 -8.84 -9.22
CA THR A 133 33.06 -7.49 -9.55
C THR A 133 32.89 -7.18 -11.04
N LEU A 134 32.70 -5.91 -11.33
CA LEU A 134 32.48 -5.40 -12.68
C LEU A 134 33.65 -4.48 -13.09
N PRO A 135 34.57 -4.97 -13.95
CA PRO A 135 35.75 -4.22 -14.38
C PRO A 135 35.43 -3.21 -15.51
N GLY A 136 36.18 -2.12 -15.58
CA GLY A 136 36.02 -1.05 -16.58
C GLY A 136 34.87 -0.09 -16.29
N TRP A 137 34.35 -0.09 -15.06
CA TRP A 137 33.24 0.74 -14.61
C TRP A 137 33.58 1.41 -13.29
N ARG A 138 32.94 2.55 -13.04
CA ARG A 138 33.04 3.28 -11.78
C ARG A 138 31.66 3.73 -11.32
N LEU A 139 31.52 3.90 -10.01
CA LEU A 139 30.34 4.53 -9.43
C LEU A 139 30.51 6.04 -9.46
N ASP A 140 29.48 6.71 -9.96
CA ASP A 140 29.29 8.15 -9.84
C ASP A 140 28.01 8.42 -9.05
N TRP A 141 27.72 9.68 -8.78
CA TRP A 141 26.52 10.09 -8.06
C TRP A 141 25.68 11.01 -8.92
N VAL A 142 24.40 10.67 -9.07
CA VAL A 142 23.43 11.52 -9.75
C VAL A 142 22.46 12.10 -8.74
N ALA A 143 22.20 13.39 -8.89
CA ALA A 143 21.17 14.09 -8.14
C ALA A 143 19.79 13.71 -8.70
N ILE A 144 18.96 13.06 -7.88
CA ILE A 144 17.56 12.83 -8.19
C ILE A 144 16.80 14.14 -7.99
N THR A 145 16.19 14.61 -9.07
CA THR A 145 15.38 15.84 -9.08
C THR A 145 13.90 15.56 -8.88
N ASP A 146 13.46 14.29 -8.97
CA ASP A 146 12.08 13.91 -8.72
C ASP A 146 11.76 13.95 -7.20
N PRO A 147 10.88 14.86 -6.75
CA PRO A 147 10.57 15.02 -5.33
C PRO A 147 9.90 13.79 -4.69
N GLU A 148 9.17 12.97 -5.44
CA GLU A 148 8.55 11.75 -4.90
C GLU A 148 9.57 10.64 -4.68
N VAL A 149 10.59 10.55 -5.54
CA VAL A 149 11.69 9.60 -5.39
C VAL A 149 12.61 10.02 -4.24
N VAL A 150 12.93 11.31 -4.09
CA VAL A 150 13.69 11.83 -2.94
C VAL A 150 12.94 11.58 -1.63
N ARG A 151 11.61 11.80 -1.61
CA ARG A 151 10.77 11.55 -0.42
C ARG A 151 10.75 10.06 -0.03
N THR A 152 10.88 9.16 -1.01
CA THR A 152 10.81 7.71 -0.79
C THR A 152 12.16 7.10 -0.44
N SER A 153 13.24 7.53 -1.10
CA SER A 153 14.62 7.06 -0.88
C SER A 153 15.30 7.72 0.32
N GLY A 154 14.88 8.93 0.71
CA GLY A 154 15.50 9.72 1.77
C GLY A 154 16.86 10.31 1.38
N SER A 155 17.26 10.20 0.11
CA SER A 155 18.51 10.72 -0.45
C SER A 155 18.21 11.40 -1.78
N ASP A 156 18.80 12.56 -2.01
CA ASP A 156 18.83 13.21 -3.31
C ASP A 156 19.99 12.70 -4.18
N LEU A 157 20.88 11.87 -3.64
CA LEU A 157 22.00 11.29 -4.39
C LEU A 157 21.82 9.78 -4.54
N HIS A 158 21.90 9.31 -5.79
CA HIS A 158 21.84 7.89 -6.12
C HIS A 158 23.12 7.45 -6.83
N PRO A 159 23.69 6.30 -6.43
CA PRO A 159 24.85 5.77 -7.11
C PRO A 159 24.45 5.33 -8.52
N ILE A 160 25.17 5.81 -9.52
CA ILE A 160 24.95 5.44 -10.92
C ILE A 160 26.23 4.84 -11.49
N LEU A 161 26.09 3.84 -12.36
CA LEU A 161 27.24 3.21 -13.01
C LEU A 161 27.61 3.98 -14.29
N ARG A 162 28.89 4.37 -14.41
CA ARG A 162 29.47 5.03 -15.60
C ARG A 162 30.74 4.32 -16.06
N ARG A 163 31.10 4.47 -17.34
CA ARG A 163 32.36 3.93 -17.85
C ARG A 163 33.55 4.49 -17.06
N GLY A 164 34.42 3.58 -16.62
CA GLY A 164 35.64 3.88 -15.88
C GLY A 164 36.90 3.69 -16.71
N ALA A 165 38.05 3.88 -16.07
CA ALA A 165 39.34 3.45 -16.60
C ALA A 165 39.43 1.91 -16.68
N PRO A 166 40.35 1.34 -17.47
CA PRO A 166 40.52 -0.11 -17.57
C PRO A 166 40.78 -0.82 -16.23
N ASP A 167 41.41 -0.12 -15.29
CA ASP A 167 41.75 -0.63 -13.96
C ASP A 167 40.64 -0.36 -12.91
N ASP A 168 39.58 0.37 -13.29
CA ASP A 168 38.46 0.63 -12.39
C ASP A 168 37.61 -0.63 -12.22
N VAL A 169 37.18 -0.91 -10.99
CA VAL A 169 36.39 -2.08 -10.64
C VAL A 169 35.29 -1.69 -9.67
N VAL A 170 34.05 -2.08 -9.96
CA VAL A 170 32.91 -1.94 -9.04
C VAL A 170 32.66 -3.26 -8.32
N GLU A 171 32.63 -3.22 -7.00
CA GLU A 171 32.23 -4.37 -6.17
C GLU A 171 30.71 -4.49 -6.07
N GLY A 172 30.21 -5.72 -6.15
CA GLY A 172 28.79 -5.99 -6.05
C GLY A 172 28.48 -7.46 -5.91
N VAL A 173 27.30 -7.83 -6.38
CA VAL A 173 26.82 -9.21 -6.34
C VAL A 173 26.10 -9.57 -7.64
N ALA A 174 26.24 -10.81 -8.08
CA ALA A 174 25.45 -11.40 -9.15
C ALA A 174 24.25 -12.14 -8.55
N LEU A 175 23.04 -11.65 -8.81
CA LEU A 175 21.78 -12.31 -8.48
C LEU A 175 21.40 -13.27 -9.61
N THR A 176 21.03 -14.50 -9.25
CA THR A 176 20.56 -15.52 -10.20
C THR A 176 19.05 -15.58 -10.19
N LEU A 177 18.43 -15.09 -11.26
CA LEU A 177 16.98 -15.04 -11.43
C LEU A 177 16.52 -16.25 -12.25
N GLY A 178 15.68 -17.08 -11.65
CA GLY A 178 15.19 -18.32 -12.26
C GLY A 178 13.97 -18.12 -13.17
N TYR A 179 13.38 -16.93 -13.17
CA TYR A 179 12.17 -16.61 -13.91
C TYR A 179 12.26 -15.28 -14.64
N GLU A 180 11.67 -15.22 -15.83
CA GLU A 180 11.60 -13.98 -16.64
C GLU A 180 10.86 -12.85 -15.92
N TRP A 181 9.80 -13.16 -15.16
CA TRP A 181 9.06 -12.14 -14.39
C TRP A 181 9.93 -11.48 -13.32
N GLN A 182 10.93 -12.18 -12.76
CA GLN A 182 11.85 -11.58 -11.81
C GLN A 182 12.72 -10.54 -12.50
N LEU A 183 13.17 -10.83 -13.72
CA LEU A 183 13.92 -9.86 -14.50
C LEU A 183 13.06 -8.62 -14.83
N ARG A 184 11.80 -8.82 -15.23
CA ARG A 184 10.83 -7.72 -15.43
C ARG A 184 10.57 -6.92 -14.15
N ALA A 185 10.49 -7.57 -12.99
CA ALA A 185 10.33 -6.89 -11.71
C ALA A 185 11.56 -6.03 -11.36
N VAL A 186 12.77 -6.43 -11.79
CA VAL A 186 13.95 -5.56 -11.68
C VAL A 186 13.87 -4.41 -12.68
N ASP A 187 13.43 -4.66 -13.92
CA ASP A 187 13.21 -3.58 -14.91
C ASP A 187 12.22 -2.53 -14.38
N ASP A 188 11.14 -2.95 -13.71
CA ASP A 188 10.14 -2.04 -13.13
C ASP A 188 10.66 -1.30 -11.87
N TYR A 189 11.63 -1.89 -11.17
CA TYR A 189 12.27 -1.29 -9.99
C TYR A 189 13.30 -0.21 -10.39
N GLU A 190 14.05 -0.46 -11.46
CA GLU A 190 15.06 0.44 -12.00
C GLU A 190 14.38 1.41 -12.98
N VAL A 191 13.99 2.59 -12.47
CA VAL A 191 13.23 3.62 -13.20
C VAL A 191 13.87 4.07 -14.52
N ALA A 192 13.13 4.83 -15.34
CA ALA A 192 13.46 5.21 -16.71
C ALA A 192 14.86 5.84 -16.95
N ASP A 193 15.52 6.32 -15.88
CA ASP A 193 16.88 6.88 -15.94
C ASP A 193 17.98 5.81 -16.11
N TYR A 194 17.62 4.53 -16.03
CA TYR A 194 18.53 3.41 -16.16
C TYR A 194 18.30 2.61 -17.44
N GLN A 195 19.40 2.24 -18.11
CA GLN A 195 19.40 1.33 -19.24
C GLN A 195 20.06 0.01 -18.89
N ARG A 196 19.39 -1.09 -19.23
CA ARG A 196 19.90 -2.43 -19.03
C ARG A 196 20.83 -2.84 -20.17
N ILE A 197 22.09 -3.14 -19.84
CA ILE A 197 23.09 -3.64 -20.79
C ILE A 197 23.67 -4.97 -20.31
N ARG A 198 24.25 -5.74 -21.24
CA ARG A 198 24.91 -7.00 -20.92
C ARG A 198 26.41 -6.78 -20.74
N VAL A 199 26.95 -7.29 -19.64
CA VAL A 199 28.37 -7.19 -19.27
C VAL A 199 28.94 -8.56 -18.94
N GLU A 200 30.26 -8.63 -18.92
CA GLU A 200 31.03 -9.76 -18.39
C GLU A 200 31.64 -9.34 -17.05
N LEU A 201 31.42 -10.16 -16.02
CA LEU A 201 31.96 -9.96 -14.68
C LEU A 201 33.36 -10.56 -14.58
N THR A 202 34.12 -10.22 -13.55
CA THR A 202 35.48 -10.76 -13.33
C THR A 202 35.49 -12.29 -13.21
N SER A 203 34.39 -12.89 -12.73
CA SER A 203 34.20 -14.34 -12.70
C SER A 203 34.05 -15.00 -14.09
N GLY A 204 33.96 -14.23 -15.18
CA GLY A 204 33.63 -14.70 -16.54
C GLY A 204 32.13 -14.92 -16.75
N LEU A 205 31.29 -14.62 -15.76
CA LEU A 205 29.84 -14.72 -15.89
C LEU A 205 29.29 -13.55 -16.69
N SER A 206 28.43 -13.84 -17.66
CA SER A 206 27.64 -12.82 -18.33
C SER A 206 26.41 -12.45 -17.49
N ALA A 207 26.23 -11.17 -17.21
CA ALA A 207 25.15 -10.61 -16.41
C ALA A 207 24.56 -9.34 -17.04
N TRP A 208 23.32 -9.04 -16.68
CA TRP A 208 22.71 -7.74 -16.93
C TRP A 208 23.12 -6.75 -15.85
N VAL A 209 23.35 -5.50 -16.22
CA VAL A 209 23.58 -4.39 -15.29
C VAL A 209 22.77 -3.17 -15.74
N TYR A 210 22.34 -2.38 -14.77
CA TYR A 210 21.63 -1.12 -15.00
C TYR A 210 22.63 0.03 -14.88
N VAL A 211 22.79 0.75 -15.98
CA VAL A 211 23.72 1.89 -16.12
C VAL A 211 22.92 3.14 -16.44
N ALA A 212 23.55 4.31 -16.35
CA ALA A 212 22.88 5.55 -16.75
C ALA A 212 22.40 5.48 -18.21
N ALA A 213 21.18 5.96 -18.49
CA ALA A 213 20.66 5.95 -19.86
C ALA A 213 21.47 6.82 -20.85
N ASP A 214 22.30 7.75 -20.36
CA ASP A 214 23.21 8.56 -21.17
C ASP A 214 24.55 7.86 -21.51
N GLU A 215 24.76 6.62 -21.04
CA GLU A 215 25.98 5.83 -21.29
C GLU A 215 25.86 4.85 -22.48
N VAL A 216 24.72 4.82 -23.17
CA VAL A 216 24.44 3.87 -24.27
C VAL A 216 24.17 4.58 -25.59
#